data_AF-A0A069ISX7-F1
#
_entry.id   AF-A0A069ISX7-F1
#
_cell.length_a   1.000
_cell.length_b   1.000
_cell.length_c   1.000
_cell.angle_alpha   90.00
_cell.angle_beta   90.00
_cell.angle_gamma   90.00
#
_symmetry.space_group_name_H-M   'P 1'
#
loop_
_entity.id
_entity.type
_entity.pdbx_description
1 polymer ?
#
loop_
_entity_poly.entity_id
_entity_poly.type
_entity_poly.pdbx_seq_one_letter_code
_entity_poly.pdbx_strand_id
1 'polypeptide(L)'
;MPTPPANIARLIAGELSFLTDQKVKQAVLDGLVDPGPITLDWDYGPPGQQFDGWIVFDHETESDTLIVYCEHGFGPMSPWGLVFATPREGIRSMGMDSGWFRSFMDAFWDSHAATPLTQSGPSESR
;
A
#
# COMPACT_ATOMS: atom_id res chain seq x y z
N MET A 1 -20.98 -0.68 3.66
CA MET A 1 -20.64 -0.90 2.24
C MET A 1 -19.19 -0.54 2.09
N PRO A 2 -18.38 -1.33 1.38
CA PRO A 2 -16.97 -1.00 1.17
C PRO A 2 -16.85 0.37 0.50
N THR A 3 -15.86 1.16 0.92
CA THR A 3 -15.55 2.46 0.32
C THR A 3 -15.40 2.31 -1.20
N PRO A 4 -16.12 3.11 -2.01
CA PRO A 4 -16.01 3.05 -3.47
C PRO A 4 -14.58 3.35 -3.96
N PRO A 5 -14.12 2.70 -5.05
CA PRO A 5 -12.83 2.98 -5.70
C PRO A 5 -12.57 4.46 -5.95
N ALA A 6 -13.59 5.19 -6.40
CA ALA A 6 -13.51 6.61 -6.68
C ALA A 6 -13.21 7.47 -5.43
N ASN A 7 -13.65 7.02 -4.25
CA ASN A 7 -13.32 7.71 -3.00
C ASN A 7 -11.86 7.45 -2.59
N ILE A 8 -11.36 6.24 -2.84
CA ILE A 8 -9.96 5.88 -2.56
C ILE A 8 -9.01 6.67 -3.45
N ALA A 9 -9.28 6.73 -4.76
CA ALA A 9 -8.52 7.55 -5.69
C ALA A 9 -8.52 9.03 -5.29
N ARG A 10 -9.63 9.55 -4.73
CA ARG A 10 -9.71 10.91 -4.20
C ARG A 10 -8.84 11.13 -2.95
N LEU A 11 -8.75 10.15 -2.05
CA LEU A 11 -7.85 10.23 -0.88
C LEU A 11 -6.40 10.35 -1.34
N ILE A 12 -5.98 9.47 -2.24
CA ILE A 12 -4.62 9.47 -2.82
C ILE A 12 -4.34 10.80 -3.53
N ALA A 13 -5.26 11.26 -4.38
CA ALA A 13 -5.11 12.54 -5.08
C ALA A 13 -5.01 13.73 -4.11
N GLY A 14 -5.73 13.68 -2.98
CA GLY A 14 -5.64 14.66 -1.90
C GLY A 14 -4.23 14.71 -1.31
N GLU A 15 -3.66 13.55 -0.94
CA GLU A 15 -2.30 13.47 -0.42
C GLU A 15 -1.25 13.94 -1.44
N LEU A 16 -1.37 13.51 -2.70
CA LEU A 16 -0.47 13.89 -3.79
C LEU A 16 -0.53 15.37 -4.16
N SER A 17 -1.61 16.08 -3.81
CA SER A 17 -1.72 17.52 -4.06
C SER A 17 -0.76 18.35 -3.21
N PHE A 18 -0.34 17.82 -2.05
CA PHE A 18 0.63 18.46 -1.15
C PHE A 18 2.07 18.04 -1.45
N LEU A 19 2.28 17.02 -2.29
CA LEU A 19 3.61 16.51 -2.63
C LEU A 19 4.28 17.41 -3.67
N THR A 20 5.37 18.08 -3.27
CA THR A 20 6.11 19.01 -4.14
C THR A 20 7.25 18.36 -4.90
N ASP A 21 7.86 17.30 -4.35
CA ASP A 21 8.97 16.60 -4.97
C ASP A 21 8.48 15.81 -6.21
N GLN A 22 8.94 16.24 -7.39
CA GLN A 22 8.52 15.64 -8.64
C GLN A 22 9.05 14.21 -8.83
N LYS A 23 10.20 13.86 -8.26
CA LYS A 23 10.75 12.50 -8.35
C LYS A 23 9.89 11.53 -7.56
N VAL A 24 9.54 11.92 -6.34
CA VAL A 24 8.65 11.13 -5.47
C VAL A 24 7.28 11.01 -6.12
N LYS A 25 6.74 12.11 -6.63
CA LYS A 25 5.44 12.11 -7.31
C LYS A 25 5.42 11.18 -8.51
N GLN A 26 6.46 11.20 -9.33
CA GLN A 26 6.56 10.30 -10.48
C GLN A 26 6.64 8.83 -10.03
N ALA A 27 7.48 8.51 -9.04
CA ALA A 27 7.59 7.15 -8.51
C ALA A 27 6.25 6.62 -7.94
N VAL A 28 5.46 7.47 -7.28
CA VAL A 28 4.11 7.10 -6.87
C VAL A 28 3.22 6.84 -8.09
N LEU A 29 3.20 7.76 -9.05
CA LEU A 29 2.33 7.65 -10.23
C LEU A 29 2.65 6.40 -11.07
N ASP A 30 3.92 5.99 -11.13
CA ASP A 30 4.36 4.82 -11.90
C ASP A 30 3.82 3.50 -11.33
N GLY A 31 3.58 3.41 -10.01
CA GLY A 31 3.01 2.22 -9.37
C GLY A 31 1.52 2.31 -9.08
N LEU A 32 0.87 3.47 -9.24
CA LEU A 32 -0.57 3.58 -9.03
C LEU A 32 -1.34 2.79 -10.10
N VAL A 33 -2.33 2.03 -9.65
CA VAL A 33 -3.24 1.27 -10.51
C VAL A 33 -4.68 1.74 -10.31
N ASP A 34 -5.54 1.45 -11.28
CA ASP A 34 -6.98 1.56 -11.08
C ASP A 34 -7.40 0.62 -9.92
N PRO A 35 -8.09 1.12 -8.87
CA PRO A 35 -8.30 0.31 -7.68
C PRO A 35 -9.02 -1.02 -7.97
N GLY A 36 -8.30 -2.12 -7.77
CA GLY A 36 -8.76 -3.48 -8.07
C GLY A 36 -9.19 -4.23 -6.79
N PRO A 37 -10.22 -5.07 -6.82
CA PRO A 37 -10.69 -5.77 -5.63
C PRO A 37 -9.65 -6.78 -5.13
N ILE A 38 -9.51 -6.88 -3.80
CA ILE A 38 -8.69 -7.90 -3.12
C ILE A 38 -9.41 -8.37 -1.86
N THR A 39 -9.19 -9.62 -1.50
CA THR A 39 -9.64 -10.21 -0.24
C THR A 39 -8.40 -10.53 0.61
N LEU A 40 -8.44 -10.14 1.88
CA LEU A 40 -7.34 -10.29 2.83
C LEU A 40 -7.78 -11.12 4.04
N ASP A 41 -6.98 -12.10 4.43
CA ASP A 41 -7.24 -12.96 5.58
C ASP A 41 -6.81 -12.30 6.89
N TRP A 42 -7.63 -12.47 7.92
CA TRP A 42 -7.36 -11.94 9.24
C TRP A 42 -6.89 -13.03 10.21
N ASP A 43 -5.57 -13.10 10.40
CA ASP A 43 -4.90 -14.10 11.23
C ASP A 43 -5.34 -14.10 12.70
N TYR A 44 -5.86 -12.98 13.19
CA TYR A 44 -6.28 -12.81 14.59
C TYR A 44 -7.78 -13.02 14.79
N GLY A 45 -8.51 -13.39 13.75
CA GLY A 45 -9.95 -13.65 13.74
C GLY A 45 -10.32 -15.11 13.93
N PRO A 46 -11.62 -15.45 13.87
CA PRO A 46 -12.05 -16.82 13.62
C PRO A 46 -11.44 -17.36 12.31
N PRO A 47 -11.19 -18.68 12.21
CA PRO A 47 -10.65 -19.29 11.00
C PRO A 47 -11.46 -18.93 9.75
N GLY A 48 -10.77 -18.50 8.69
CA GLY A 48 -11.39 -18.10 7.43
C GLY A 48 -12.08 -16.73 7.48
N GLN A 49 -11.85 -15.92 8.51
CA GLN A 49 -12.28 -14.53 8.49
C GLN A 49 -11.48 -13.74 7.45
N GLN A 50 -12.20 -13.06 6.57
CA GLN A 50 -11.64 -12.26 5.50
C GLN A 50 -12.26 -10.87 5.45
N PHE A 51 -11.51 -9.93 4.90
CA PHE A 51 -11.97 -8.57 4.66
C PHE A 51 -11.70 -8.17 3.21
N ASP A 52 -12.67 -7.48 2.62
CA ASP A 52 -12.55 -6.91 1.29
C ASP A 52 -11.77 -5.60 1.36
N GLY A 53 -10.93 -5.40 0.34
CA GLY A 53 -10.15 -4.19 0.15
C GLY A 53 -9.91 -3.91 -1.33
N TRP A 54 -9.00 -2.98 -1.56
CA TRP A 54 -8.65 -2.51 -2.89
C TRP A 54 -7.15 -2.43 -3.05
N ILE A 55 -6.58 -3.04 -4.08
CA ILE A 55 -5.20 -2.81 -4.52
C ILE A 55 -5.17 -1.43 -5.15
N VAL A 56 -4.27 -0.57 -4.70
CA VAL A 56 -4.14 0.81 -5.20
C VAL A 56 -2.76 1.12 -5.75
N PHE A 57 -1.76 0.36 -5.36
CA PHE A 57 -0.39 0.49 -5.82
C PHE A 57 0.20 -0.89 -6.02
N ASP A 58 0.78 -1.11 -7.20
CA ASP A 58 1.39 -2.36 -7.61
C ASP A 58 2.91 -2.18 -7.72
N HIS A 59 3.63 -3.02 -7.00
CA HIS A 59 5.08 -3.17 -7.06
C HIS A 59 5.45 -4.66 -6.93
N GLU A 60 4.58 -5.52 -7.46
CA GLU A 60 4.71 -6.98 -7.41
C GLU A 60 5.96 -7.44 -8.16
N THR A 61 6.21 -6.93 -9.36
CA THR A 61 7.32 -7.38 -10.21
C THR A 61 8.71 -7.05 -9.65
N GLU A 62 8.81 -5.96 -8.88
CA GLU A 62 10.06 -5.43 -8.36
C GLU A 62 10.36 -5.89 -6.93
N SER A 63 9.34 -6.01 -6.07
CA SER A 63 9.55 -6.39 -4.67
C SER A 63 8.47 -7.28 -4.05
N ASP A 64 7.57 -7.87 -4.84
CA ASP A 64 6.50 -8.73 -4.34
C ASP A 64 5.58 -8.03 -3.32
N THR A 65 5.34 -6.73 -3.48
CA THR A 65 4.51 -5.94 -2.55
C THR A 65 3.41 -5.16 -3.24
N LEU A 66 2.28 -5.03 -2.56
CA LEU A 66 1.16 -4.19 -2.94
C LEU A 66 0.87 -3.17 -1.82
N ILE A 67 0.37 -1.99 -2.18
CA ILE A 67 -0.36 -1.15 -1.23
C ILE A 67 -1.85 -1.33 -1.47
N VAL A 68 -2.56 -1.62 -0.39
CA VAL A 68 -4.00 -1.88 -0.39
C VAL A 68 -4.73 -0.89 0.51
N TYR A 69 -6.00 -0.65 0.23
CA TYR A 69 -6.93 0.02 1.13
C TYR A 69 -7.95 -0.99 1.66
N CYS A 70 -8.03 -1.14 2.98
CA CYS A 70 -9.03 -1.97 3.66
C CYS A 70 -9.60 -1.20 4.85
N GLU A 71 -10.92 -0.98 4.88
CA GLU A 71 -11.60 -0.27 5.97
C GLU A 71 -11.39 -0.93 7.34
N HIS A 72 -11.17 -2.24 7.34
CA HIS A 72 -11.03 -3.03 8.54
C HIS A 72 -9.59 -3.10 9.03
N GLY A 73 -8.60 -2.70 8.23
CA GLY A 73 -7.14 -2.82 8.38
C GLY A 73 -6.58 -3.30 9.73
N PHE A 74 -5.62 -2.59 10.32
CA PHE A 74 -5.23 -2.86 11.70
C PHE A 74 -5.97 -1.90 12.65
N GLY A 75 -7.29 -1.83 12.46
CA GLY A 75 -8.19 -0.86 13.08
C GLY A 75 -8.52 0.36 12.21
N PRO A 76 -9.61 1.10 12.52
CA PRO A 76 -10.19 2.12 11.63
C PRO A 76 -9.30 3.35 11.38
N MET A 77 -8.23 3.51 12.16
CA MET A 77 -7.28 4.61 12.01
C MET A 77 -6.16 4.32 11.02
N SER A 78 -5.98 3.06 10.61
CA SER A 78 -4.90 2.63 9.73
C SER A 78 -5.45 1.75 8.59
N PRO A 79 -6.11 2.34 7.57
CA PRO A 79 -6.75 1.57 6.50
C PRO A 79 -5.82 1.24 5.33
N TRP A 80 -4.59 1.76 5.30
CA TRP A 80 -3.64 1.52 4.21
C TRP A 80 -2.70 0.38 4.59
N GLY A 81 -2.70 -0.71 3.84
CA GLY A 81 -1.87 -1.89 4.09
C GLY A 81 -0.73 -2.01 3.09
N LEU A 82 0.48 -2.29 3.57
CA LEU A 82 1.60 -2.80 2.76
C LEU A 82 1.63 -4.32 2.94
N VAL A 83 1.30 -5.06 1.88
CA VAL A 83 1.10 -6.51 1.91
C VAL A 83 1.94 -7.19 0.82
N PHE A 84 2.21 -8.48 0.98
CA PHE A 84 2.84 -9.28 -0.08
C PHE A 84 1.88 -9.55 -1.24
N ALA A 85 2.37 -9.45 -2.47
CA ALA A 85 1.58 -9.73 -3.67
C ALA A 85 1.36 -11.24 -3.85
N THR A 86 2.43 -12.03 -3.66
CA THR A 86 2.41 -13.49 -3.66
C THR A 86 1.70 -14.02 -2.41
N PRO A 87 0.59 -14.76 -2.56
CA PRO A 87 -0.08 -15.39 -1.43
C PRO A 87 0.83 -16.44 -0.78
N ARG A 88 1.00 -16.39 0.54
CA ARG A 88 1.65 -17.46 1.31
C ARG A 88 0.60 -18.50 1.67
N GLU A 89 0.89 -19.77 1.38
CA GLU A 89 -0.08 -20.87 1.60
C GLU A 89 -1.43 -20.65 0.89
N GLY A 90 -1.41 -19.92 -0.23
CA GLY A 90 -2.61 -19.58 -1.01
C GLY A 90 -3.41 -18.38 -0.48
N ILE A 91 -2.90 -17.72 0.54
CA ILE A 91 -3.59 -16.66 1.28
C ILE A 91 -2.78 -15.36 1.28
N ARG A 92 -3.45 -14.21 1.10
CA ARG A 92 -2.88 -12.89 1.39
C ARG A 92 -3.35 -12.44 2.75
N SER A 93 -2.44 -12.49 3.73
CA SER A 93 -2.73 -12.11 5.10
C SER A 93 -2.58 -10.60 5.29
N MET A 94 -3.45 -10.03 6.12
CA MET A 94 -3.32 -8.67 6.66
C MET A 94 -2.72 -8.64 8.09
N GLY A 95 -2.16 -9.75 8.55
CA GLY A 95 -1.61 -9.95 9.89
C GLY A 95 -0.12 -9.64 10.02
N MET A 96 0.62 -10.55 10.66
CA MET A 96 1.95 -10.31 11.26
C MET A 96 3.04 -9.78 10.31
N ASP A 97 2.93 -10.09 9.03
CA ASP A 97 3.92 -9.73 7.99
C ASP A 97 3.50 -8.50 7.16
N SER A 98 2.41 -7.82 7.54
CA SER A 98 1.88 -6.64 6.83
C SER A 98 2.05 -5.35 7.65
N GLY A 99 2.38 -4.25 6.98
CA GLY A 99 2.39 -2.91 7.58
C GLY A 99 1.04 -2.22 7.42
N TRP A 100 0.53 -1.53 8.44
CA TRP A 100 -0.73 -0.78 8.36
C TRP A 100 -0.56 0.68 8.80
N PHE A 101 -1.01 1.59 7.94
CA PHE A 101 -0.68 3.02 7.99
C PHE A 101 -1.92 3.91 7.93
N ARG A 102 -1.77 5.13 8.42
CA ARG A 102 -2.85 6.13 8.48
C ARG A 102 -3.09 6.80 7.13
N SER A 103 -2.06 6.89 6.30
CA SER A 103 -2.09 7.54 4.99
C SER A 103 -1.46 6.63 3.92
N PHE A 104 -1.82 6.89 2.66
CA PHE A 104 -1.22 6.19 1.53
C PHE A 104 0.28 6.48 1.46
N MET A 105 0.67 7.75 1.65
CA MET A 105 2.07 8.16 1.56
C MET A 105 2.95 7.52 2.65
N ASP A 106 2.44 7.31 3.86
CA ASP A 106 3.19 6.60 4.91
C ASP A 106 3.48 5.14 4.46
N ALA A 107 2.50 4.47 3.86
CA ALA A 107 2.68 3.12 3.32
C ALA A 107 3.68 3.10 2.15
N PHE A 108 3.63 4.11 1.27
CA PHE A 108 4.58 4.25 0.17
C PHE A 108 6.01 4.45 0.67
N TRP A 109 6.22 5.30 1.67
CA TRP A 109 7.55 5.58 2.21
C TRP A 109 8.17 4.38 2.94
N ASP A 110 7.35 3.53 3.55
CA ASP A 110 7.80 2.28 4.18
C ASP A 110 8.04 1.16 3.15
N SER A 111 7.49 1.29 1.94
CA SER A 111 7.63 0.29 0.88
C SER A 111 9.01 0.31 0.20
N HIS A 112 9.36 -0.81 -0.42
CA HIS A 112 10.57 -0.91 -1.24
C HIS A 112 10.60 0.07 -2.42
N ALA A 113 9.44 0.49 -2.94
CA ALA A 113 9.34 1.47 -4.03
C ALA A 113 9.97 2.83 -3.69
N ALA A 114 10.07 3.18 -2.40
CA ALA A 114 10.73 4.41 -1.96
C ALA A 114 12.27 4.30 -1.85
N THR A 115 12.83 3.09 -1.91
CA THR A 115 14.28 2.86 -1.73
C THR A 115 15.16 3.68 -2.69
N PRO A 116 14.87 3.77 -4.00
CA PRO A 116 15.69 4.55 -4.93
C PRO A 116 15.67 6.07 -4.66
N LEU A 117 14.64 6.55 -3.96
CA LEU A 117 14.43 7.97 -3.67
C LEU A 117 15.29 8.43 -2.48
N THR A 118 15.57 7.54 -1.52
CA THR A 118 16.39 7.84 -0.33
C THR A 118 17.89 7.80 -0.61
N GLN A 119 18.32 7.09 -1.66
CA GLN A 119 19.74 6.97 -2.05
C GLN A 119 20.26 8.14 -2.90
N SER A 120 19.46 9.17 -3.14
CA SER A 120 19.87 10.41 -3.82
C SER A 120 20.57 11.40 -2.86
N GLY A 121 21.57 10.95 -2.10
CA GLY A 121 22.54 11.79 -1.38
C GLY A 121 23.91 11.73 -2.07
N PRO A 122 24.72 12.80 -2.08
CA PRO A 122 25.91 12.85 -2.92
C PRO A 122 26.88 11.72 -2.59
N SER A 123 27.30 11.02 -3.64
CA SER A 123 28.41 10.07 -3.61
C SER A 123 29.66 10.77 -3.07
N GLU A 124 29.94 10.65 -1.77
CA GLU A 124 31.23 11.04 -1.20
C GLU A 124 32.29 10.10 -1.77
N SER A 125 33.00 10.60 -2.78
CA SER A 125 34.24 9.99 -3.25
C SER A 125 35.30 10.13 -2.16
N ARG A 126 35.87 9.02 -1.72
CA ARG A 126 37.19 8.97 -1.09
C ARG A 126 38.11 8.10 -1.92
#